data_AF-A0A210Q6I0-F1
#
_entry.id   AF-A0A210Q6I0-F1
#
_cell.length_a   1.000
_cell.length_b   1.000
_cell.length_c   1.000
_cell.angle_alpha   90.00
_cell.angle_beta   90.00
_cell.angle_gamma   90.00
#
_symmetry.space_group_name_H-M   'P 1'
#
loop_
_entity.id
_entity.type
_entity.pdbx_description
1 polymer ?
#
loop_
_entity_poly.entity_id
_entity_poly.type
_entity_poly.pdbx_seq_one_letter_code
_entity_poly.pdbx_strand_id
1 'polypeptide(L)'
;MHWNNPSLRSDYEDSSGMSLYYTPVLRPYNLGNLMIGESQFSIPPGESRHIIESECSSTCSDRIMTSSVNVVSGLNHMHYMGREMTTFHTPAGGAERAIMADPHYSYDNPVVHIFESPLEIKKGDVLRAKCSFTSSRKNATTFSGEATSPEMCFGFLFYYPKESIITNQCTTLMGLPGCSINHGTDLIDGCQLKSFFEDSAYFTQVFTELTQRCETFLCRKECKTYVQELRENPCFQGRVKAYVDRVFSFYVGVNEMALYHSCDTELALEAAGPCTCTTESPRPCVEYTGAAVSHQTSLYLLLVAMATVYSM
;
A
#
# COMPACT_ATOMS: atom_id res chain seq x y z
N MET A 1 24.33 -11.13 -4.89
CA MET A 1 23.61 -11.99 -5.84
C MET A 1 22.25 -12.34 -5.24
N HIS A 2 21.18 -12.37 -6.04
CA HIS A 2 19.85 -12.83 -5.60
C HIS A 2 19.60 -14.20 -6.22
N TRP A 3 19.48 -15.24 -5.40
CA TRP A 3 19.26 -16.61 -5.86
C TRP A 3 17.80 -17.02 -5.68
N ASN A 4 17.13 -17.32 -6.79
CA ASN A 4 15.81 -17.94 -6.77
C ASN A 4 15.98 -19.46 -6.93
N ASN A 5 15.83 -20.24 -5.85
CA ASN A 5 15.99 -21.69 -5.83
C ASN A 5 14.66 -22.42 -5.59
N PRO A 6 13.71 -22.39 -6.54
CA PRO A 6 12.39 -23.01 -6.35
C PRO A 6 12.46 -24.53 -6.23
N SER A 7 13.49 -25.16 -6.81
CA SER A 7 13.70 -26.61 -6.78
C SER A 7 14.42 -27.10 -5.52
N LEU A 8 14.75 -26.20 -4.58
CA LEU A 8 15.44 -26.48 -3.32
C LEU A 8 16.69 -27.36 -3.50
N ARG A 9 17.44 -27.12 -4.58
CA ARG A 9 18.66 -27.86 -4.90
C ARG A 9 19.77 -27.50 -3.93
N SER A 10 20.52 -28.49 -3.48
CA SER A 10 21.67 -28.35 -2.57
C SER A 10 22.99 -28.77 -3.21
N ASP A 11 22.98 -29.16 -4.48
CA ASP A 11 24.11 -29.72 -5.22
C ASP A 11 24.75 -28.72 -6.19
N TYR A 12 24.26 -27.48 -6.23
CA TYR A 12 24.80 -26.43 -7.08
C TYR A 12 25.80 -25.58 -6.29
N GLU A 13 26.96 -25.36 -6.89
CA GLU A 13 27.95 -24.40 -6.42
C GLU A 13 27.94 -23.18 -7.35
N ASP A 14 27.92 -21.99 -6.77
CA ASP A 14 27.93 -20.72 -7.50
C ASP A 14 29.21 -19.94 -7.18
N SER A 15 29.87 -19.44 -8.22
CA SER A 15 31.03 -18.54 -8.11
C SER A 15 30.77 -17.18 -8.77
N SER A 16 29.49 -16.83 -8.94
CA SER A 16 29.08 -15.54 -9.46
C SER A 16 29.51 -14.39 -8.54
N GLY A 17 29.85 -13.26 -9.15
CA GLY A 17 30.26 -12.07 -8.43
C GLY A 17 30.33 -10.86 -9.35
N MET A 18 30.96 -9.80 -8.86
CA MET A 18 31.17 -8.56 -9.60
C MET A 18 32.64 -8.14 -9.48
N SER A 19 33.23 -7.73 -10.59
CA SER A 19 34.53 -7.04 -10.58
C SER A 19 34.30 -5.54 -10.48
N LEU A 20 34.87 -4.92 -9.43
CA LEU A 20 34.80 -3.48 -9.22
C LEU A 20 36.12 -2.83 -9.62
N TYR A 21 36.06 -1.88 -10.55
CA TYR A 21 37.18 -1.04 -10.93
C TYR A 21 37.12 0.27 -10.14
N TYR A 22 38.17 0.60 -9.39
CA TYR A 22 38.22 1.78 -8.53
C TYR A 22 39.52 2.56 -8.72
N THR A 23 39.52 3.82 -8.28
CA THR A 23 40.68 4.72 -8.32
C THR A 23 40.84 5.42 -6.96
N PRO A 24 42.07 5.65 -6.48
CA PRO A 24 42.30 6.47 -5.29
C PRO A 24 42.04 7.97 -5.53
N VAL A 25 41.95 8.40 -6.80
CA VAL A 25 41.66 9.80 -7.15
C VAL A 25 40.16 10.04 -7.13
N LEU A 26 39.70 10.82 -6.16
CA LEU A 26 38.28 11.15 -6.01
C LEU A 26 37.74 11.90 -7.23
N ARG A 27 36.52 11.54 -7.63
CA ARG A 27 35.73 12.32 -8.59
C ARG A 27 35.13 13.54 -7.87
N PRO A 28 34.74 14.59 -8.61
CA PRO A 28 34.16 15.80 -8.00
C PRO A 28 32.86 15.54 -7.22
N TYR A 29 32.09 14.52 -7.60
CA TYR A 29 30.81 14.20 -6.97
C TYR A 29 30.67 12.71 -6.69
N ASN A 30 29.96 12.38 -5.61
CA ASN A 30 29.52 11.03 -5.30
C ASN A 30 28.20 10.74 -6.01
N LEU A 31 28.04 9.50 -6.49
CA LEU A 31 26.78 9.01 -7.04
C LEU A 31 25.88 8.50 -5.89
N GLY A 32 24.61 8.86 -5.94
CA GLY A 32 23.54 8.35 -5.08
C GLY A 32 22.49 7.59 -5.89
N ASN A 33 21.62 6.87 -5.18
CA ASN A 33 20.41 6.28 -5.74
C ASN A 33 19.19 6.85 -4.99
N LEU A 34 18.13 7.16 -5.70
CA LEU A 34 16.84 7.54 -5.14
C LEU A 34 15.81 6.52 -5.62
N MET A 35 15.18 5.84 -4.68
CA MET A 35 14.08 4.93 -4.93
C MET A 35 12.77 5.67 -4.74
N ILE A 36 11.93 5.67 -5.76
CA ILE A 36 10.53 6.11 -5.72
C ILE A 36 9.62 4.94 -6.07
N GLY A 37 8.37 4.96 -5.65
CA GLY A 37 7.47 3.82 -5.87
C GLY A 37 6.46 3.63 -4.75
N GLU A 38 5.72 2.54 -4.82
CA GLU A 38 4.78 2.12 -3.77
C GLU A 38 5.37 0.93 -3.02
N SER A 39 5.65 1.12 -1.73
CA SER A 39 6.27 0.11 -0.89
C SER A 39 5.26 -0.96 -0.42
N GLN A 40 3.97 -0.60 -0.29
CA GLN A 40 2.93 -1.51 0.19
C GLN A 40 1.66 -1.43 -0.64
N PHE A 41 1.40 -2.50 -1.38
CA PHE A 41 0.20 -2.66 -2.19
C PHE A 41 -0.20 -4.13 -2.31
N SER A 42 -1.39 -4.36 -2.86
CA SER A 42 -1.88 -5.68 -3.22
C SER A 42 -2.52 -5.65 -4.60
N ILE A 43 -2.41 -6.75 -5.32
CA ILE A 43 -2.98 -6.95 -6.65
C ILE A 43 -3.99 -8.10 -6.57
N PRO A 44 -5.29 -7.84 -6.76
CA PRO A 44 -6.31 -8.89 -6.81
C PRO A 44 -6.05 -9.89 -7.96
N PRO A 45 -6.47 -11.15 -7.83
CA PRO A 45 -6.32 -12.14 -8.89
C PRO A 45 -7.30 -11.89 -10.05
N GLY A 46 -6.96 -12.37 -11.24
CA GLY A 46 -7.87 -12.41 -12.40
C GLY A 46 -7.98 -11.11 -13.20
N GLU A 47 -7.22 -10.07 -12.87
CA GLU A 47 -7.29 -8.79 -13.59
C GLU A 47 -6.40 -8.81 -14.83
N SER A 48 -6.94 -8.35 -15.96
CA SER A 48 -6.18 -8.17 -17.20
C SER A 48 -5.19 -7.01 -17.09
N ARG A 49 -5.55 -5.97 -16.33
CA ARG A 49 -4.74 -4.79 -16.09
C ARG A 49 -5.05 -4.19 -14.71
N HIS A 50 -4.05 -4.19 -13.83
CA HIS A 50 -4.09 -3.54 -12.52
C HIS A 50 -3.07 -2.42 -12.45
N ILE A 51 -3.45 -1.24 -11.93
CA ILE A 51 -2.58 -0.06 -11.88
C ILE A 51 -2.25 0.31 -10.45
N ILE A 52 -0.95 0.44 -10.18
CA ILE A 52 -0.43 1.05 -8.96
C ILE A 52 0.26 2.35 -9.35
N GLU A 53 -0.09 3.44 -8.68
CA GLU A 53 0.56 4.74 -8.82
C GLU A 53 1.10 5.18 -7.46
N SER A 54 2.28 5.79 -7.47
CA SER A 54 2.95 6.35 -6.31
C SER A 54 3.51 7.71 -6.62
N GLU A 55 3.61 8.57 -5.62
CA GLU A 55 4.14 9.92 -5.77
C GLU A 55 5.14 10.27 -4.66
N CYS A 56 6.35 10.66 -5.05
CA CYS A 56 7.19 11.54 -4.25
C CYS A 56 6.70 12.96 -4.47
N SER A 57 5.80 13.41 -3.59
CA SER A 57 5.16 14.72 -3.69
C SER A 57 6.16 15.86 -3.56
N SER A 58 5.76 17.07 -3.94
CA SER A 58 6.58 18.28 -3.78
C SER A 58 7.01 18.50 -2.33
N THR A 59 6.12 18.22 -1.37
CA THR A 59 6.42 18.26 0.07
C THR A 59 7.49 17.24 0.44
N CYS A 60 7.41 16.01 -0.08
CA CYS A 60 8.40 14.99 0.22
C CYS A 60 9.76 15.28 -0.43
N SER A 61 9.79 15.65 -1.71
CA SER A 61 11.03 16.01 -2.40
C SER A 61 11.71 17.21 -1.74
N ASP A 62 10.94 18.24 -1.34
CA ASP A 62 11.48 19.37 -0.61
C ASP A 62 12.12 18.95 0.72
N ARG A 63 11.53 18.00 1.46
CA ARG A 63 12.10 17.54 2.74
C ARG A 63 13.37 16.74 2.59
N ILE A 64 13.40 15.82 1.62
CA ILE A 64 14.52 14.89 1.50
C ILE A 64 15.72 15.51 0.79
N MET A 65 15.53 16.62 0.05
CA MET A 65 16.58 17.26 -0.73
C MET A 65 17.11 18.54 -0.06
N THR A 66 18.42 18.75 -0.10
CA THR A 66 19.09 19.97 0.39
C THR A 66 19.46 20.93 -0.74
N SER A 67 19.68 20.42 -1.96
CA SER A 67 19.93 21.17 -3.19
C SER A 67 19.49 20.37 -4.42
N SER A 68 19.62 20.92 -5.63
CA SER A 68 19.30 20.19 -6.85
C SER A 68 20.27 19.04 -7.11
N VAL A 69 19.77 18.02 -7.81
CA VAL A 69 20.55 16.86 -8.24
C VAL A 69 20.46 16.69 -9.74
N ASN A 70 21.47 16.03 -10.30
CA ASN A 70 21.56 15.69 -11.70
C ASN A 70 21.44 14.18 -11.85
N VAL A 71 20.33 13.71 -12.39
CA VAL A 71 20.09 12.29 -12.68
C VAL A 71 20.79 11.93 -13.99
N VAL A 72 21.61 10.89 -13.97
CA VAL A 72 22.40 10.42 -15.12
C VAL A 72 21.88 9.12 -15.72
N SER A 73 21.22 8.31 -14.90
CA SER A 73 20.52 7.12 -15.36
C SER A 73 19.38 6.75 -14.43
N GLY A 74 18.54 5.84 -14.88
CA GLY A 74 17.55 5.22 -14.02
C GLY A 74 17.07 3.88 -14.54
N LEU A 75 16.30 3.20 -13.69
CA LEU A 75 15.81 1.85 -13.90
C LEU A 75 14.41 1.72 -13.30
N ASN A 76 13.44 1.33 -14.11
CA ASN A 76 12.15 0.86 -13.62
C ASN A 76 12.26 -0.61 -13.19
N HIS A 77 11.57 -0.99 -12.12
CA HIS A 77 11.64 -2.32 -11.55
C HIS A 77 10.29 -2.81 -11.01
N MET A 78 9.91 -4.00 -11.48
CA MET A 78 8.72 -4.77 -11.14
C MET A 78 9.05 -6.26 -11.29
N HIS A 79 8.29 -7.17 -10.68
CA HIS A 79 8.47 -8.61 -10.91
C HIS A 79 7.61 -9.11 -12.10
N TYR A 80 7.34 -10.42 -12.17
CA TYR A 80 6.84 -11.10 -13.37
C TYR A 80 5.42 -10.71 -13.82
N MET A 81 4.62 -10.08 -12.97
CA MET A 81 3.29 -9.56 -13.32
C MET A 81 3.38 -8.22 -14.04
N GLY A 82 4.52 -7.52 -13.98
CA GLY A 82 4.71 -6.21 -14.61
C GLY A 82 4.64 -6.25 -16.14
N ARG A 83 3.99 -5.24 -16.73
CA ARG A 83 3.76 -5.13 -18.18
C ARG A 83 4.14 -3.77 -18.73
N GLU A 84 3.86 -2.72 -17.98
CA GLU A 84 4.22 -1.35 -18.35
C GLU A 84 4.70 -0.63 -17.10
N MET A 85 5.77 0.15 -17.22
CA MET A 85 6.16 1.08 -16.16
C MET A 85 6.50 2.43 -16.76
N THR A 86 6.05 3.50 -16.12
CA THR A 86 6.50 4.85 -16.47
C THR A 86 6.80 5.64 -15.21
N THR A 87 7.99 6.22 -15.18
CA THR A 87 8.37 7.23 -14.20
C THR A 87 8.24 8.62 -14.84
N PHE A 88 7.58 9.52 -14.13
CA PHE A 88 7.32 10.89 -14.52
C PHE A 88 8.04 11.87 -13.60
N HIS A 89 8.41 13.02 -14.15
CA HIS A 89 8.94 14.16 -13.44
C HIS A 89 8.10 15.40 -13.78
N THR A 90 7.66 16.11 -12.75
CA THR A 90 6.96 17.38 -12.87
C THR A 90 7.74 18.46 -12.12
N PRO A 91 8.39 19.40 -12.82
CA PRO A 91 9.04 20.53 -12.18
C PRO A 91 8.03 21.41 -11.42
N ALA A 92 8.46 22.10 -10.36
CA ALA A 92 7.62 23.07 -9.66
C ALA A 92 7.07 24.14 -10.63
N GLY A 93 5.74 24.18 -10.79
CA GLY A 93 5.05 25.07 -11.74
C GLY A 93 5.19 24.69 -13.22
N GLY A 94 5.78 23.53 -13.53
CA GLY A 94 5.93 22.98 -14.87
C GLY A 94 4.89 21.91 -15.21
N ALA A 95 4.99 21.39 -16.43
CA ALA A 95 4.17 20.27 -16.89
C ALA A 95 4.87 18.93 -16.62
N GLU A 96 4.07 17.90 -16.33
CA GLU A 96 4.54 16.53 -16.17
C GLU A 96 5.15 16.00 -17.47
N ARG A 97 6.25 15.25 -17.36
CA ARG A 97 6.88 14.53 -18.47
C ARG A 97 7.31 13.13 -18.05
N ALA A 98 7.18 12.16 -18.95
CA ALA A 98 7.79 10.85 -18.78
C ALA A 98 9.31 10.96 -18.90
N ILE A 99 10.05 10.40 -17.94
CA ILE A 99 11.53 10.38 -17.93
C ILE A 99 12.10 8.97 -18.07
N MET A 100 11.32 7.93 -17.74
CA MET A 100 11.65 6.53 -17.99
C MET A 100 10.36 5.81 -18.37
N ALA A 101 10.23 5.37 -19.63
CA ALA A 101 9.00 4.75 -20.12
C ALA A 101 9.30 3.38 -20.74
N ASP A 102 8.76 2.34 -20.11
CA ASP A 102 8.85 0.95 -20.56
C ASP A 102 7.44 0.44 -20.90
N PRO A 103 6.94 0.70 -22.12
CA PRO A 103 5.60 0.27 -22.54
C PRO A 103 5.50 -1.26 -22.74
N HIS A 104 6.64 -1.95 -22.78
CA HIS A 104 6.75 -3.40 -22.87
C HIS A 104 7.77 -3.90 -21.85
N TYR A 105 7.47 -3.69 -20.56
CA TYR A 105 8.35 -4.05 -19.47
C TYR A 105 8.58 -5.57 -19.40
N SER A 106 9.82 -5.98 -19.13
CA SER A 106 10.22 -7.36 -18.93
C SER A 106 11.18 -7.46 -17.75
N TYR A 107 10.81 -8.21 -16.72
CA TYR A 107 11.66 -8.46 -15.54
C TYR A 107 13.02 -9.06 -15.93
N ASP A 108 13.04 -9.96 -16.91
CA ASP A 108 14.27 -10.64 -17.36
C ASP A 108 15.16 -9.77 -18.26
N ASN A 109 14.66 -8.62 -18.72
CA ASN A 109 15.38 -7.70 -19.59
C ASN A 109 15.18 -6.24 -19.13
N PRO A 110 15.74 -5.87 -17.97
CA PRO A 110 15.63 -4.52 -17.44
C PRO A 110 16.27 -3.51 -18.38
N VAL A 111 15.56 -2.41 -18.65
CA VAL A 111 16.07 -1.31 -19.47
C VAL A 111 16.70 -0.26 -18.56
N VAL A 112 17.98 0.01 -18.74
CA VAL A 112 18.64 1.15 -18.12
C VAL A 112 18.43 2.38 -19.00
N HIS A 113 17.71 3.37 -18.48
CA HIS A 113 17.50 4.65 -19.13
C HIS A 113 18.71 5.55 -18.85
N ILE A 114 19.46 5.94 -19.88
CA ILE A 114 20.63 6.82 -19.76
C ILE A 114 20.25 8.23 -20.23
N PHE A 115 20.55 9.24 -19.42
CA PHE A 115 20.29 10.64 -19.74
C PHE A 115 21.56 11.28 -20.34
N GLU A 116 21.59 11.49 -21.66
CA GLU A 116 22.74 12.12 -22.35
C GLU A 116 23.08 13.49 -21.77
N SER A 117 22.03 14.28 -21.52
CA SER A 117 22.10 15.49 -20.71
C SER A 117 21.51 15.17 -19.33
N PRO A 118 22.27 15.34 -18.24
CA PRO A 118 21.76 15.02 -16.91
C PRO A 118 20.45 15.75 -16.63
N LEU A 119 19.47 15.00 -16.12
CA LEU A 119 18.16 15.53 -15.77
C LEU A 119 18.25 16.20 -14.40
N GLU A 120 18.14 17.54 -14.37
CA GLU A 120 18.06 18.27 -13.12
C GLU A 120 16.71 18.02 -12.41
N ILE A 121 16.77 17.66 -11.14
CA ILE A 121 15.62 17.57 -10.22
C ILE A 121 15.88 18.50 -9.05
N LYS A 122 14.87 19.27 -8.67
CA LYS A 122 14.94 20.29 -7.61
C LYS A 122 14.03 19.91 -6.43
N LYS A 123 14.33 20.54 -5.30
CA LYS A 123 13.42 20.59 -4.15
C LYS A 123 12.05 21.10 -4.61
N GLY A 124 10.99 20.41 -4.21
CA GLY A 124 9.63 20.78 -4.57
C GLY A 124 9.14 20.24 -5.92
N ASP A 125 9.99 19.57 -6.70
CA ASP A 125 9.55 18.84 -7.89
C ASP A 125 8.80 17.57 -7.49
N VAL A 126 7.93 17.06 -8.37
CA VAL A 126 7.17 15.82 -8.13
C VAL A 126 7.74 14.70 -8.99
N LEU A 127 7.93 13.53 -8.38
CA LEU A 127 8.28 12.29 -9.10
C LEU A 127 7.15 11.28 -8.92
N ARG A 128 6.62 10.76 -10.02
CA ARG A 128 5.50 9.81 -10.00
C ARG A 128 5.90 8.53 -10.70
N ALA A 129 5.60 7.38 -10.11
CA ALA A 129 5.76 6.09 -10.75
C ALA A 129 4.38 5.47 -11.02
N LYS A 130 4.21 4.93 -12.22
CA LYS A 130 3.01 4.22 -12.65
C LYS A 130 3.38 2.84 -13.12
N CYS A 131 2.81 1.83 -12.47
CA CYS A 131 3.06 0.43 -12.71
C CYS A 131 1.78 -0.26 -13.19
N SER A 132 1.86 -0.96 -14.32
CA SER A 132 0.78 -1.78 -14.85
C SER A 132 1.13 -3.25 -14.75
N PHE A 133 0.25 -4.00 -14.09
CA PHE A 133 0.39 -5.43 -13.87
C PHE A 133 -0.72 -6.21 -14.57
N THR A 134 -0.48 -7.50 -14.81
CA THR A 134 -1.54 -8.45 -15.13
C THR A 134 -1.54 -9.60 -14.13
N SER A 135 -2.71 -9.90 -13.58
CA SER A 135 -2.94 -11.00 -12.63
C SER A 135 -3.89 -12.05 -13.19
N SER A 136 -4.14 -12.07 -14.50
CA SER A 136 -5.11 -12.98 -15.15
C SER A 136 -4.82 -14.47 -14.93
N ARG A 137 -3.57 -14.82 -14.60
CA ARG A 137 -3.13 -16.19 -14.31
C ARG A 137 -2.97 -16.50 -12.81
N LYS A 138 -3.26 -15.54 -11.95
CA LYS A 138 -3.20 -15.70 -10.49
C LYS A 138 -4.58 -16.10 -9.98
N ASN A 139 -4.61 -17.02 -9.02
CA ASN A 139 -5.83 -17.46 -8.32
C ASN A 139 -5.96 -16.85 -6.91
N ALA A 140 -4.93 -16.16 -6.44
CA ALA A 140 -4.87 -15.49 -5.15
C ALA A 140 -4.26 -14.10 -5.29
N THR A 141 -4.60 -13.22 -4.35
CA THR A 141 -4.01 -11.88 -4.24
C THR A 141 -2.49 -11.96 -4.13
N THR A 142 -1.79 -11.14 -4.91
CA THR A 142 -0.34 -10.98 -4.80
C THR A 142 -0.05 -9.70 -4.02
N PHE A 143 0.78 -9.79 -2.98
CA PHE A 143 1.19 -8.65 -2.17
C PHE A 143 2.55 -8.12 -2.63
N SER A 144 2.88 -6.89 -2.27
CA SER A 144 4.25 -6.38 -2.47
C SER A 144 5.27 -7.13 -1.60
N GLY A 145 6.52 -7.25 -2.08
CA GLY A 145 7.60 -7.89 -1.33
C GLY A 145 8.88 -8.14 -2.13
N GLU A 146 9.94 -8.54 -1.43
CA GLU A 146 11.29 -8.68 -1.98
C GLU A 146 11.52 -9.95 -2.81
N ALA A 147 10.78 -11.01 -2.51
CA ALA A 147 10.90 -12.27 -3.24
C ALA A 147 10.26 -12.17 -4.63
N THR A 148 10.70 -13.03 -5.54
CA THR A 148 10.23 -13.10 -6.93
C THR A 148 8.73 -13.39 -7.09
N SER A 149 8.08 -13.99 -6.10
CA SER A 149 6.66 -14.36 -6.13
C SER A 149 5.69 -13.23 -5.72
N PRO A 150 6.01 -12.39 -4.71
CA PRO A 150 5.48 -11.04 -4.54
C PRO A 150 5.74 -10.12 -5.72
N GLU A 151 5.25 -8.89 -5.64
CA GLU A 151 5.49 -7.84 -6.65
C GLU A 151 6.22 -6.61 -6.11
N MET A 152 6.77 -5.83 -7.04
CA MET A 152 7.40 -4.53 -6.78
C MET A 152 6.91 -3.47 -7.76
N CYS A 153 7.03 -2.21 -7.37
CA CYS A 153 6.76 -1.06 -8.21
C CYS A 153 7.73 0.07 -7.83
N PHE A 154 8.96 0.03 -8.37
CA PHE A 154 10.00 1.00 -8.03
C PHE A 154 10.69 1.60 -9.24
N GLY A 155 10.87 2.91 -9.22
CA GLY A 155 11.80 3.63 -10.08
C GLY A 155 13.07 3.96 -9.30
N PHE A 156 14.22 3.56 -9.83
CA PHE A 156 15.54 3.89 -9.30
C PHE A 156 16.16 4.99 -10.15
N LEU A 157 16.48 6.13 -9.54
CA LEU A 157 17.19 7.24 -10.18
C LEU A 157 18.62 7.31 -9.63
N PHE A 158 19.60 7.27 -10.51
CA PHE A 158 21.02 7.42 -10.14
C PHE A 158 21.45 8.85 -10.42
N TYR A 159 21.92 9.55 -9.39
CA TYR A 159 22.14 10.98 -9.44
C TYR A 159 23.43 11.42 -8.74
N TYR A 160 23.82 12.67 -8.96
CA TYR A 160 24.85 13.35 -8.18
C TYR A 160 24.44 14.83 -7.92
N PRO A 161 24.93 15.46 -6.84
CA PRO A 161 25.73 14.89 -5.76
C PRO A 161 24.86 14.04 -4.82
N LYS A 162 25.37 12.89 -4.37
CA LYS A 162 24.70 12.04 -3.37
C LYS A 162 24.28 12.82 -2.12
N GLU A 163 25.13 13.74 -1.67
CA GLU A 163 24.96 14.53 -0.44
C GLU A 163 23.76 15.49 -0.50
N SER A 164 23.24 15.75 -1.69
CA SER A 164 22.07 16.61 -1.89
C SER A 164 20.75 15.94 -1.50
N ILE A 165 20.73 14.63 -1.23
CA ILE A 165 19.54 13.93 -0.73
C ILE A 165 19.86 13.19 0.57
N ILE A 166 19.05 13.43 1.59
CA ILE A 166 19.23 12.95 2.97
C ILE A 166 18.84 11.47 3.09
N THR A 167 17.79 11.04 2.39
CA THR A 167 17.29 9.65 2.39
C THR A 167 17.16 9.14 0.96
N ASN A 168 17.56 7.90 0.72
CA ASN A 168 17.51 7.28 -0.61
C ASN A 168 16.11 6.76 -0.98
N GLN A 169 15.07 7.08 -0.21
CA GLN A 169 13.70 6.65 -0.45
C GLN A 169 12.74 7.84 -0.44
N CYS A 170 11.90 7.92 -1.47
CA CYS A 170 10.74 8.80 -1.53
C CYS A 170 9.56 8.01 -2.09
N THR A 171 9.04 7.11 -1.27
CA THR A 171 7.98 6.16 -1.64
C THR A 171 6.66 6.54 -1.00
N THR A 172 5.59 5.98 -1.55
CA THR A 172 4.30 5.89 -0.87
C THR A 172 4.17 4.55 -0.16
N LEU A 173 3.26 4.50 0.82
CA LEU A 173 2.89 3.33 1.58
C LEU A 173 1.37 3.24 1.61
N MET A 174 0.79 2.23 0.95
CA MET A 174 -0.67 2.09 0.84
C MET A 174 -1.33 3.37 0.27
N GLY A 175 -0.66 4.03 -0.67
CA GLY A 175 -1.11 5.30 -1.26
C GLY A 175 -0.92 6.54 -0.38
N LEU A 176 -0.27 6.42 0.79
CA LEU A 176 0.06 7.55 1.66
C LEU A 176 1.51 8.00 1.46
N PRO A 177 1.84 9.30 1.51
CA PRO A 177 3.22 9.77 1.38
C PRO A 177 4.10 9.28 2.54
N GLY A 178 5.14 8.50 2.25
CA GLY A 178 6.03 7.91 3.26
C GLY A 178 6.71 8.97 4.14
N CYS A 179 7.04 10.13 3.58
CA CYS A 179 7.65 11.25 4.31
C CYS A 179 6.71 11.92 5.32
N SER A 180 5.39 11.71 5.20
CA SER A 180 4.37 12.36 6.02
C SER A 180 3.87 11.47 7.15
N ILE A 181 3.89 10.14 6.98
CA ILE A 181 3.39 9.18 7.97
C ILE A 181 4.00 9.39 9.36
N ASN A 182 5.32 9.57 9.42
CA ASN A 182 6.06 9.77 10.68
C ASN A 182 6.41 11.24 10.95
N HIS A 183 5.70 12.18 10.32
CA HIS A 183 5.95 13.61 10.48
C HIS A 183 4.93 14.25 11.43
N GLY A 184 5.41 14.93 12.46
CA GLY A 184 4.59 15.37 13.59
C GLY A 184 3.60 16.49 13.30
N THR A 185 3.72 17.20 12.18
CA THR A 185 2.82 18.32 11.83
C THR A 185 1.93 18.01 10.63
N ASP A 186 2.12 16.87 9.98
CA ASP A 186 1.43 16.58 8.72
C ASP A 186 0.02 16.09 8.98
N LEU A 187 -0.91 16.59 8.16
CA LEU A 187 -2.29 16.17 8.17
C LEU A 187 -2.56 15.41 6.88
N ILE A 188 -2.81 14.10 7.00
CA ILE A 188 -3.18 13.24 5.87
C ILE A 188 -4.65 12.92 6.01
N ASP A 189 -5.47 13.35 5.06
CA ASP A 189 -6.94 13.18 5.09
C ASP A 189 -7.58 13.60 6.43
N GLY A 190 -7.06 14.65 7.08
CA GLY A 190 -7.53 15.14 8.38
C GLY A 190 -6.92 14.46 9.61
N CYS A 191 -6.04 13.47 9.43
CA CYS A 191 -5.38 12.74 10.51
C CYS A 191 -3.90 13.09 10.63
N GLN A 192 -3.45 13.40 11.85
CA GLN A 192 -2.03 13.55 12.17
C GLN A 192 -1.49 12.22 12.69
N LEU A 193 -1.06 11.34 11.77
CA LEU A 193 -0.74 9.95 12.07
C LEU A 193 0.29 9.77 13.18
N LYS A 194 1.38 10.54 13.18
CA LYS A 194 2.43 10.42 14.18
C LYS A 194 1.89 10.65 15.60
N SER A 195 1.22 11.78 15.84
CA SER A 195 0.68 12.10 17.16
C SER A 195 -0.46 11.18 17.54
N PHE A 196 -1.28 10.77 16.57
CA PHE A 196 -2.34 9.79 16.78
C PHE A 196 -1.81 8.48 17.37
N PHE A 197 -0.72 7.92 16.81
CA PHE A 197 -0.11 6.69 17.34
C PHE A 197 0.68 6.87 18.64
N GLU A 198 1.14 8.09 18.94
CA GLU A 198 1.83 8.42 20.19
C GLU A 198 0.86 8.62 21.38
N ASP A 199 -0.44 8.78 21.12
CA ASP A 199 -1.47 8.96 22.16
C ASP A 199 -1.90 7.64 22.82
N SER A 200 -1.03 7.13 23.69
CA SER A 200 -1.30 5.90 24.47
C SER A 200 -2.54 6.02 25.39
N ALA A 201 -2.88 7.21 25.87
CA ALA A 201 -4.03 7.42 26.74
C ALA A 201 -5.33 7.25 25.95
N TYR A 202 -5.39 7.82 24.74
CA TYR A 202 -6.51 7.65 23.82
C TYR A 202 -6.76 6.17 23.52
N PHE A 203 -5.72 5.40 23.16
CA PHE A 203 -5.92 3.98 22.86
C PHE A 203 -6.31 3.14 24.07
N THR A 204 -5.74 3.43 25.24
CA THR A 204 -6.14 2.76 26.48
C THR A 204 -7.63 2.96 26.75
N GLN A 205 -8.13 4.18 26.54
CA GLN A 205 -9.56 4.47 26.66
C GLN A 205 -10.38 3.75 25.59
N VAL A 206 -9.96 3.80 24.32
CA VAL A 206 -10.66 3.13 23.22
C VAL A 206 -10.82 1.63 23.47
N PHE A 207 -9.74 0.94 23.84
CA PHE A 207 -9.81 -0.50 24.08
C PHE A 207 -10.59 -0.86 25.33
N THR A 208 -10.57 -0.01 26.37
CA THR A 208 -11.39 -0.19 27.56
C THR A 208 -12.88 -0.11 27.21
N GLU A 209 -13.30 0.91 26.46
CA GLU A 209 -14.69 1.08 26.04
C GLU A 209 -15.14 -0.02 25.08
N LEU A 210 -14.29 -0.43 24.13
CA LEU A 210 -14.57 -1.58 23.25
C LEU A 210 -14.79 -2.85 24.08
N THR A 211 -13.93 -3.14 25.05
CA THR A 211 -14.05 -4.35 25.89
C THR A 211 -15.29 -4.32 26.78
N GLN A 212 -15.73 -3.13 27.21
CA GLN A 212 -16.91 -2.98 28.05
C GLN A 212 -18.24 -3.04 27.29
N ARG A 213 -18.26 -2.54 26.05
CA ARG A 213 -19.51 -2.36 25.29
C ARG A 213 -19.70 -3.37 24.17
N CYS A 214 -18.62 -3.97 23.67
CA CYS A 214 -18.64 -4.85 22.52
C CYS A 214 -18.39 -6.31 22.91
N GLU A 215 -18.90 -7.20 22.07
CA GLU A 215 -18.68 -8.63 22.15
C GLU A 215 -18.28 -9.12 20.76
N THR A 216 -17.34 -10.07 20.68
CA THR A 216 -16.85 -10.55 19.39
C THR A 216 -17.99 -11.19 18.60
N PHE A 217 -18.10 -10.82 17.32
CA PHE A 217 -19.14 -11.30 16.39
C PHE A 217 -20.59 -10.90 16.74
N LEU A 218 -20.82 -10.07 17.77
CA LEU A 218 -22.17 -9.62 18.15
C LEU A 218 -22.24 -8.10 18.25
N CYS A 219 -22.97 -7.48 17.32
CA CYS A 219 -23.21 -6.05 17.34
C CYS A 219 -24.38 -5.67 18.26
N ARG A 220 -24.09 -5.30 19.50
CA ARG A 220 -25.07 -4.70 20.43
C ARG A 220 -25.26 -3.21 20.14
N LYS A 221 -26.39 -2.63 20.56
CA LYS A 221 -26.73 -1.22 20.28
C LYS A 221 -25.68 -0.26 20.85
N GLU A 222 -25.21 -0.53 22.06
CA GLU A 222 -24.17 0.22 22.77
C GLU A 222 -22.81 0.13 22.06
N CYS A 223 -22.42 -1.06 21.56
CA CYS A 223 -21.22 -1.23 20.76
C CYS A 223 -21.33 -0.46 19.44
N LYS A 224 -22.46 -0.60 18.72
CA LYS A 224 -22.69 0.06 17.43
C LYS A 224 -22.55 1.57 17.55
N THR A 225 -23.19 2.16 18.56
CA THR A 225 -23.15 3.60 18.82
C THR A 225 -21.71 4.05 19.07
N TYR A 226 -20.99 3.34 19.94
CA TYR A 226 -19.60 3.68 20.26
C TYR A 226 -18.65 3.54 19.07
N VAL A 227 -18.74 2.44 18.32
CA VAL A 227 -17.91 2.22 17.12
C VAL A 227 -18.23 3.26 16.04
N GLN A 228 -19.49 3.68 15.91
CA GLN A 228 -19.88 4.75 14.99
C GLN A 228 -19.25 6.08 15.38
N GLU A 229 -19.33 6.50 16.65
CA GLU A 229 -18.68 7.70 17.18
C GLU A 229 -17.15 7.63 17.02
N LEU A 230 -16.53 6.50 17.36
CA LEU A 230 -15.10 6.28 17.20
C LEU A 230 -14.65 6.46 15.74
N ARG A 231 -15.48 6.03 14.79
CA ARG A 231 -15.21 6.18 13.36
C ARG A 231 -15.36 7.62 12.87
N GLU A 232 -15.98 8.53 13.61
CA GLU A 232 -16.01 9.95 13.22
C GLU A 232 -14.62 10.60 13.28
N ASN A 233 -13.68 10.01 14.03
CA ASN A 233 -12.30 10.47 14.04
C ASN A 233 -11.67 10.32 12.63
N PRO A 234 -11.07 11.39 12.06
CA PRO A 234 -10.46 11.36 10.73
C PRO A 234 -9.43 10.25 10.51
N CYS A 235 -8.73 9.80 11.56
CA CYS A 235 -7.77 8.70 11.47
C CYS A 235 -8.40 7.34 11.19
N PHE A 236 -9.70 7.18 11.43
CA PHE A 236 -10.47 5.99 11.06
C PHE A 236 -11.27 6.17 9.76
N GLN A 237 -10.93 7.19 8.97
CA GLN A 237 -11.61 7.54 7.74
C GLN A 237 -10.66 7.58 6.54
N GLY A 238 -11.25 7.62 5.34
CA GLY A 238 -10.53 7.82 4.08
C GLY A 238 -9.44 6.77 3.84
N ARG A 239 -8.32 7.20 3.21
CA ARG A 239 -7.20 6.31 2.89
C ARG A 239 -6.38 5.96 4.12
N VAL A 240 -6.38 6.83 5.13
CA VAL A 240 -5.60 6.64 6.36
C VAL A 240 -6.14 5.48 7.19
N LYS A 241 -7.45 5.24 7.17
CA LYS A 241 -8.07 4.10 7.88
C LYS A 241 -7.35 2.77 7.61
N ALA A 242 -7.09 2.44 6.34
CA ALA A 242 -6.47 1.17 5.99
C ALA A 242 -5.05 1.03 6.55
N TYR A 243 -4.31 2.13 6.62
CA TYR A 243 -3.00 2.18 7.28
C TYR A 243 -3.15 2.02 8.80
N VAL A 244 -4.13 2.69 9.42
CA VAL A 244 -4.41 2.58 10.86
C VAL A 244 -4.81 1.16 11.26
N ASP A 245 -5.75 0.54 10.56
CA ASP A 245 -6.17 -0.84 10.79
C ASP A 245 -4.97 -1.80 10.71
N ARG A 246 -4.09 -1.58 9.72
CA ARG A 246 -2.88 -2.37 9.55
C ARG A 246 -1.93 -2.20 10.73
N VAL A 247 -1.62 -0.97 11.13
CA VAL A 247 -0.75 -0.71 12.28
C VAL A 247 -1.34 -1.35 13.54
N PHE A 248 -2.64 -1.19 13.77
CA PHE A 248 -3.29 -1.84 14.92
C PHE A 248 -3.20 -3.36 14.87
N SER A 249 -3.35 -3.99 13.71
CA SER A 249 -3.19 -5.44 13.60
C SER A 249 -1.80 -5.96 14.03
N PHE A 250 -0.77 -5.10 14.04
CA PHE A 250 0.58 -5.44 14.52
C PHE A 250 0.77 -5.16 16.01
N TYR A 251 0.22 -4.07 16.53
CA TYR A 251 0.48 -3.59 17.90
C TYR A 251 -0.62 -3.92 18.90
N VAL A 252 -1.82 -4.21 18.40
CA VAL A 252 -3.02 -4.51 19.17
C VAL A 252 -3.38 -5.97 18.91
N GLY A 253 -3.88 -6.66 19.93
CA GLY A 253 -4.32 -8.05 19.78
C GLY A 253 -5.45 -8.18 18.77
N VAL A 254 -5.55 -9.38 18.16
CA VAL A 254 -6.63 -9.74 17.23
C VAL A 254 -8.01 -9.61 17.89
N ASN A 255 -8.08 -9.75 19.22
CA ASN A 255 -9.31 -9.66 19.99
C ASN A 255 -9.89 -8.25 19.98
N GLU A 256 -9.06 -7.23 20.25
CA GLU A 256 -9.48 -5.83 20.25
C GLU A 256 -9.92 -5.38 18.86
N MET A 257 -9.22 -5.83 17.81
CA MET A 257 -9.64 -5.59 16.44
C MET A 257 -10.99 -6.27 16.14
N ALA A 258 -11.22 -7.49 16.61
CA ALA A 258 -12.50 -8.15 16.46
C ALA A 258 -13.66 -7.40 17.16
N LEU A 259 -13.39 -6.74 18.30
CA LEU A 259 -14.37 -5.87 18.97
C LEU A 259 -14.66 -4.62 18.13
N TYR A 260 -13.62 -3.94 17.62
CA TYR A 260 -13.77 -2.75 16.76
C TYR A 260 -14.56 -3.03 15.46
N HIS A 261 -14.39 -4.22 14.89
CA HIS A 261 -15.06 -4.65 13.66
C HIS A 261 -16.39 -5.38 13.88
N SER A 262 -16.82 -5.58 15.13
CA SER A 262 -18.00 -6.37 15.48
C SER A 262 -19.33 -5.87 14.88
N CYS A 263 -19.39 -4.58 14.52
CA CYS A 263 -20.58 -3.91 13.97
C CYS A 263 -20.48 -3.50 12.50
N ASP A 264 -19.48 -4.02 11.75
CA ASP A 264 -19.26 -3.62 10.35
C ASP A 264 -20.46 -3.88 9.44
N THR A 265 -21.13 -5.03 9.62
CA THR A 265 -22.24 -5.44 8.77
C THR A 265 -23.47 -4.55 9.00
N GLU A 266 -23.82 -4.30 10.26
CA GLU A 266 -24.96 -3.50 10.67
C GLU A 266 -24.80 -2.04 10.22
N LEU A 267 -23.60 -1.48 10.42
CA LEU A 267 -23.29 -0.11 9.98
C LEU A 267 -23.32 0.00 8.45
N ALA A 268 -22.83 -1.01 7.72
CA ALA A 268 -22.88 -1.02 6.26
C ALA A 268 -24.32 -1.12 5.73
N LEU A 269 -25.17 -1.95 6.35
CA LEU A 269 -26.59 -2.08 5.99
C LEU A 269 -27.37 -0.78 6.24
N GLU A 270 -27.10 -0.08 7.34
CA GLU A 270 -27.73 1.21 7.62
C GLU A 270 -27.28 2.30 6.65
N ALA A 271 -26.00 2.32 6.28
CA ALA A 271 -25.46 3.26 5.31
C ALA A 271 -25.99 3.01 3.89
N ALA A 272 -26.20 1.75 3.50
CA ALA A 272 -26.76 1.39 2.20
C ALA A 272 -28.24 1.80 2.06
N GLY A 273 -28.96 1.96 3.18
CA GLY A 273 -30.39 2.19 3.20
C GLY A 273 -31.19 0.98 2.70
N PRO A 274 -32.54 1.08 2.63
CA PRO A 274 -33.35 0.00 2.09
C PRO A 274 -33.02 -0.23 0.61
N CYS A 275 -32.70 -1.47 0.25
CA CYS A 275 -32.62 -1.91 -1.14
C CYS A 275 -33.99 -1.70 -1.81
N THR A 276 -34.16 -0.61 -2.54
CA THR A 276 -35.38 -0.33 -3.29
C THR A 276 -35.20 -0.85 -4.72
N CYS A 277 -36.10 -1.73 -5.14
CA CYS A 277 -36.09 -2.26 -6.49
C CYS A 277 -36.48 -1.12 -7.46
N THR A 278 -35.56 -0.68 -8.30
CA THR A 278 -35.89 0.22 -9.42
C THR A 278 -36.50 -0.61 -10.56
N THR A 279 -37.46 -0.04 -11.27
CA THR A 279 -38.28 -0.72 -12.30
C THR A 279 -37.52 -1.13 -13.57
N GLU A 280 -36.19 -1.03 -13.59
CA GLU A 280 -35.36 -1.28 -14.78
C GLU A 280 -34.58 -2.61 -14.73
N SER A 281 -34.72 -3.43 -13.68
CA SER A 281 -33.99 -4.70 -13.59
C SER A 281 -34.71 -5.86 -14.30
N PRO A 282 -34.07 -6.57 -15.24
CA PRO A 282 -34.66 -7.72 -15.94
C PRO A 282 -34.71 -9.02 -15.10
N ARG A 283 -34.36 -8.97 -13.81
CA ARG A 283 -34.42 -10.12 -12.88
C ARG A 283 -35.43 -9.85 -11.75
N PRO A 284 -36.13 -10.88 -11.23
CA PRO A 284 -37.02 -10.71 -10.10
C PRO A 284 -36.23 -10.18 -8.90
N CYS A 285 -36.54 -8.96 -8.51
CA CYS A 285 -35.93 -8.26 -7.39
C CYS A 285 -36.73 -8.61 -6.13
N VAL A 286 -36.04 -9.09 -5.09
CA VAL A 286 -36.66 -9.38 -3.79
C VAL A 286 -36.44 -8.18 -2.90
N GLU A 287 -37.52 -7.47 -2.53
CA GLU A 287 -37.46 -6.38 -1.56
C GLU A 287 -37.02 -6.92 -0.20
N TYR A 288 -35.93 -6.38 0.33
CA TYR A 288 -35.40 -6.77 1.64
C TYR A 288 -35.89 -5.78 2.70
N THR A 289 -37.07 -6.04 3.26
CA THR A 289 -37.66 -5.20 4.32
C THR A 289 -37.09 -5.56 5.70
N GLY A 290 -35.76 -5.42 5.90
CA GLY A 290 -35.05 -5.25 7.18
C GLY A 290 -35.35 -6.14 8.42
N ALA A 291 -36.33 -7.04 8.41
CA ALA A 291 -36.89 -7.69 9.59
C ALA A 291 -36.37 -9.12 9.82
N ALA A 292 -35.46 -9.61 8.97
CA ALA A 292 -35.05 -11.02 8.96
C ALA A 292 -33.58 -11.27 9.38
N VAL A 293 -32.92 -10.32 10.05
CA VAL A 293 -31.55 -10.56 10.57
C VAL A 293 -31.56 -11.50 11.80
N SER A 294 -32.74 -11.78 12.38
CA SER A 294 -32.90 -12.75 13.48
C SER A 294 -32.86 -14.23 13.05
N HIS A 295 -32.89 -14.57 11.75
CA HIS A 295 -33.00 -15.97 11.31
C HIS A 295 -31.79 -16.52 10.53
N GLN A 296 -30.86 -15.67 10.06
CA GLN A 296 -29.66 -16.16 9.35
C GLN A 296 -28.51 -16.61 10.26
N THR A 297 -28.50 -16.19 11.53
CA THR A 297 -27.62 -16.77 12.56
C THR A 297 -27.94 -18.23 12.85
N SER A 298 -29.14 -18.71 12.51
CA SER A 298 -29.55 -20.10 12.75
C SER A 298 -28.92 -21.10 11.77
N LEU A 299 -28.66 -20.74 10.51
CA LEU A 299 -28.10 -21.67 9.53
C LEU A 299 -26.60 -21.96 9.75
N TYR A 300 -25.83 -20.96 10.17
CA TYR A 300 -24.41 -21.15 10.50
C TYR A 300 -24.24 -22.01 11.77
N LEU A 301 -25.09 -21.82 12.78
CA LEU A 301 -25.12 -22.68 13.98
C LEU A 301 -25.57 -24.11 13.66
N LEU A 302 -26.52 -24.31 12.74
CA LEU A 302 -26.94 -25.63 12.27
C LEU A 302 -25.84 -26.36 11.46
N LEU A 303 -25.08 -25.65 10.64
CA LEU A 303 -23.96 -26.24 9.88
C LEU A 303 -22.79 -26.65 10.79
N VAL A 304 -22.50 -25.86 11.83
CA VAL A 304 -21.47 -26.20 12.83
C VAL A 304 -21.92 -27.36 13.73
N ALA A 305 -23.21 -27.46 14.07
CA ALA A 305 -23.76 -28.59 14.82
C ALA A 305 -23.82 -29.89 14.01
N MET A 306 -23.99 -29.83 12.68
CA MET A 306 -23.98 -31.03 11.83
C MET A 306 -22.55 -31.54 11.54
N ALA A 307 -21.53 -30.69 11.63
CA ALA A 307 -20.13 -31.12 11.48
C ALA A 307 -19.59 -31.86 12.71
N THR A 308 -20.11 -31.57 13.91
CA THR A 308 -19.66 -32.23 15.15
C THR A 308 -20.32 -33.60 15.39
N VAL A 309 -21.47 -33.87 14.78
CA VAL A 309 -22.19 -35.16 14.93
C VAL A 309 -21.64 -36.25 14.00
N TYR A 310 -20.90 -35.90 12.94
CA TYR A 310 -20.27 -36.87 12.02
C TYR A 310 -18.81 -37.22 12.34
N SER A 311 -18.29 -36.78 13.49
CA SER A 311 -16.92 -37.10 13.94
C SER A 311 -16.88 -37.82 15.31
N MET A 312 -17.94 -38.57 15.64
CA MET A 312 -17.94 -39.60 16.69
C MET A 312 -18.16 -40.97 16.08
#